data_AF-U2FTX4-F1
#
_entry.id   AF-U2FTX4-F1
#
_cell.length_a   1.000
_cell.length_b   1.000
_cell.length_c   1.000
_cell.angle_alpha   90.00
_cell.angle_beta   90.00
_cell.angle_gamma   90.00
#
_symmetry.space_group_name_H-M   'P 1'
#
loop_
_entity.id
_entity.type
_entity.pdbx_description
1 polymer ?
#
loop_
_entity_poly.entity_id
_entity_poly.type
_entity_poly.pdbx_seq_one_letter_code
_entity_poly.pdbx_strand_id
1 'polypeptide(L)' 'MKYSYRCIVPIKSSNVDAWLAPDPSRRAQLREILADRERPYYEHQLAA' A
#
# COMPACT_ATOMS: atom_id res chain seq x y z
N MET A 1 11.29 22.76 -12.22
CA MET A 1 9.94 22.44 -11.71
C MET A 1 9.85 20.92 -11.50
N LYS A 2 10.06 20.41 -10.28
CA LYS A 2 10.00 18.96 -10.00
C LYS A 2 8.58 18.62 -9.55
N TYR A 3 7.79 18.00 -10.43
CA TYR A 3 6.50 17.45 -10.05
C TYR A 3 6.74 16.29 -9.06
N SER A 4 6.26 16.43 -7.83
CA SER A 4 6.23 15.35 -6.85
C SER A 4 4.85 14.69 -6.93
N TYR A 5 4.75 13.62 -7.71
CA TYR A 5 3.54 12.79 -7.73
C TYR A 5 3.55 11.92 -6.47
N ARG A 6 2.60 12.18 -5.56
CA ARG A 6 2.34 11.31 -4.40
C ARG A 6 1.04 10.55 -4.67
N CYS A 7 1.15 9.23 -4.80
CA CYS A 7 0.01 8.32 -4.93
C CYS A 7 -0.13 7.49 -3.66
N ILE A 8 -1.37 7.25 -3.24
CA ILE A 8 -1.68 6.34 -2.14
C ILE A 8 -1.40 4.90 -2.60
N VAL A 9 -0.66 4.15 -1.81
CA VAL A 9 -0.36 2.72 -2.08
C VAL A 9 -1.31 1.88 -1.21
N PRO A 10 -2.17 1.02 -1.81
CA PRO A 10 -3.00 0.11 -1.03
C PRO A 10 -2.12 -0.98 -0.40
N ILE A 11 -2.33 -1.22 0.89
CA ILE A 11 -1.65 -2.28 1.67
C ILE A 11 -2.70 -3.35 1.96
N LYS A 12 -2.33 -4.62 1.76
CA LYS A 12 -3.18 -5.76 2.14
C LYS A 12 -3.47 -5.72 3.64
N SER A 13 -4.70 -6.07 4.02
CA SER A 13 -5.11 -6.12 5.43
C SER A 13 -4.18 -6.96 6.30
N SER A 14 -3.65 -8.06 5.76
CA SER A 14 -2.69 -8.95 6.43
C SER A 14 -1.36 -8.30 6.80
N ASN A 15 -0.99 -7.21 6.12
CA ASN A 15 0.30 -6.54 6.29
C ASN A 15 0.17 -5.22 7.07
N VAL A 16 -1.03 -4.87 7.54
CA VAL A 16 -1.31 -3.60 8.24
C VAL A 16 -0.55 -3.52 9.56
N ASP A 17 -0.55 -4.58 10.36
CA ASP A 17 0.14 -4.57 11.66
C ASP A 17 1.65 -4.35 11.51
N ALA A 18 2.27 -5.03 10.54
CA ALA A 18 3.68 -4.87 10.22
C ALA A 18 4.02 -3.47 9.68
N TRP A 19 3.05 -2.80 9.06
CA TRP A 19 3.20 -1.43 8.59
C TRP A 19 3.05 -0.39 9.72
N LEU A 20 2.12 -0.61 10.66
CA LEU A 20 1.86 0.28 11.80
C LEU A 20 2.97 0.21 12.86
N ALA A 21 3.59 -0.96 13.04
CA ALA A 21 4.70 -1.17 13.98
C ALA A 21 5.95 -1.69 13.25
N PRO A 22 6.64 -0.85 12.47
CA PRO A 22 7.79 -1.28 11.69
C PRO A 22 9.00 -1.60 12.57
N ASP A 23 9.67 -2.71 12.29
CA ASP A 23 10.98 -3.02 12.85
C ASP A 23 12.07 -2.32 12.00
N PRO A 24 12.85 -1.37 12.56
CA PRO A 24 13.89 -0.63 11.83
C PRO A 24 15.00 -1.53 11.26
N SER A 25 15.18 -2.73 11.83
CA SER A 25 16.14 -3.72 11.36
C SER A 25 15.63 -4.47 10.12
N ARG A 26 14.31 -4.47 9.86
CA ARG A 26 13.66 -5.23 8.77
C ARG A 26 13.13 -4.34 7.64
N ARG A 27 13.93 -3.37 7.20
CA ARG A 27 13.55 -2.47 6.08
C ARG A 27 13.27 -3.19 4.76
N ALA A 28 13.83 -4.38 4.56
CA ALA A 28 13.55 -5.19 3.37
C ALA A 28 12.08 -5.66 3.36
N GLN A 29 11.57 -6.09 4.51
CA GLN A 29 10.19 -6.55 4.67
C GLN A 29 9.17 -5.44 4.35
N LEU A 30 9.45 -4.20 4.76
CA LEU A 30 8.60 -3.06 4.42
C LEU A 30 8.55 -2.81 2.90
N ARG A 31 9.66 -3.04 2.18
CA ARG A 31 9.67 -2.92 0.72
C ARG A 31 8.87 -4.04 0.05
N GLU A 32 8.91 -5.24 0.61
CA GLU A 32 8.12 -6.38 0.13
C GLU A 32 6.63 -6.13 0.32
N ILE A 33 6.20 -5.57 1.46
CA ILE A 33 4.80 -5.18 1.70
C ILE A 33 4.30 -4.20 0.63
N LEU A 34 5.11 -3.23 0.24
CA LEU A 34 4.75 -2.25 -0.81
C LEU A 34 4.77 -2.84 -2.22
N ALA A 35 5.63 -3.84 -2.46
CA ALA A 35 5.63 -4.61 -3.70
C ALA A 35 4.39 -5.51 -3.79
N ASP A 36 3.99 -6.11 -2.67
CA ASP A 36 2.81 -6.97 -2.50
C ASP A 36 1.52 -6.15 -2.29
N ARG A 37 1.31 -5.17 -3.16
CA ARG A 37 0.11 -4.33 -3.11
C ARG A 37 -1.12 -5.14 -3.52
N GLU A 38 -2.20 -4.95 -2.78
CA GLU A 38 -3.52 -5.42 -3.21
C GLU A 38 -3.88 -4.71 -4.52
N ARG A 39 -4.48 -5.43 -5.47
CA ARG A 39 -5.09 -4.84 -6.66
C ARG A 39 -6.60 -4.90 -6.48
N PRO A 40 -7.19 -4.02 -5.65
CA PRO A 40 -8.62 -4.02 -5.44
C PRO A 40 -9.30 -3.74 -6.78
N TYR A 41 -10.14 -4.67 -7.20
CA TYR A 41 -11.05 -4.45 -8.32
C TYR A 41 -12.25 -3.69 -7.78
N TYR A 42 -12.33 -2.40 -8.10
CA TYR A 42 -13.51 -1.60 -7.76
C TYR A 42 -14.53 -1.79 -8.87
N GLU A 43 -15.65 -2.45 -8.55
CA GLU A 43 -16.80 -2.48 -9.44
C GLU A 43 -17.44 -1.09 -9.45
N HIS A 44 -17.54 -0.48 -10.63
CA HIS A 44 -18.25 0.77 -10.79
C HIS A 44 -19.75 0.49 -10.75
N GLN A 45 -20.41 0.79 -9.64
CA GLN A 45 -21.87 0.85 -9.63
C GLN A 45 -22.33 2.17 -10.25
N LEU A 46 -23.17 2.08 -11.28
CA LEU A 46 -23.89 3.25 -11.79
C LEU A 46 -24.91 3.65 -10.73
N ALA A 47 -24.71 4.81 -10.11
CA ALA A 47 -25.75 5.43 -9.31
C ALA A 47 -26.93 5.77 -10.24
N ALA A 48 -28.12 5.26 -9.91
CA ALA A 48 -29.37 5.52 -10.62
C ALA A 48 -29.94 6.91 -10.30
#